data_AF-A0A970CVK3-F1
#
_entry.id   AF-A0A970CVK3-F1
#
_cell.length_a   1.000
_cell.length_b   1.000
_cell.length_c   1.000
_cell.angle_alpha   90.00
_cell.angle_beta   90.00
_cell.angle_gamma   90.00
#
_symmetry.space_group_name_H-M   'P 1'
#
loop_
_entity.id
_entity.type
_entity.pdbx_description
1 polymer ?
#
loop_
_entity_poly.entity_id
_entity_poly.type
_entity_poly.pdbx_seq_one_letter_code
_entity_poly.pdbx_strand_id
1 'polypeptide(L)'
;MEYMSMFFSVLFYIAFSIYLFLGIYFIYINPKSNLNRLFLFICISLCIWSFGFSIATSSPTMETALYWRRFSAIGWTSLHALLLHFFLLLTKGDNDIFKKWYSLLPLYIPAIINMYIFSISDDMAKIQYNLVKSNNGWFNISVNNFWDFFFYVYYIGYSVISLMLLWNLKNNAHNKNARKQANIIFNTTWIVFILGSMTDIILNLYLKSPIPQMAPLLIILPVGAIYHSTKYYSMLKEKTDDKSQVILNTSTRQKLDYYVAIAYFVGAVLSFLPFIVPDLLFNKGELESNLYASLTLFLLGLSIMFFRLIKSQEIKDMLISISILLSIPLITLWFLQYAGTTIWVFPIILMILSLILNTRKPLILLTLISITTQIITYIYAPSKTVLINKFDYLLRIAIFAIAFRVGIYVNKIYMSKLRQSNHQAKFQKIISDISFDFVNIKKENIYDKINSILEKTGQFFEVDRSYIFLTNFNDNTVIYSYEWCNGDICPIIEN
;
A
#
# COMPACT_ATOMS: atom_id res chain seq x y z
N MET A 1 32.40 -5.53 12.15
CA MET A 1 32.10 -6.32 10.94
C MET A 1 30.63 -6.73 10.85
N GLU A 2 29.91 -6.99 11.95
CA GLU A 2 28.51 -7.45 11.90
C GLU A 2 27.48 -6.36 11.50
N TYR A 3 27.69 -5.10 11.88
CA TYR A 3 26.72 -4.02 11.68
C TYR A 3 26.27 -3.81 10.22
N MET A 4 27.19 -3.83 9.25
CA MET A 4 26.83 -3.63 7.84
C MET A 4 26.04 -4.82 7.28
N SER A 5 26.36 -6.05 7.70
CA SER A 5 25.58 -7.24 7.31
C SER A 5 24.17 -7.24 7.87
N MET A 6 24.01 -6.79 9.11
CA MET A 6 22.69 -6.62 9.72
C MET A 6 21.90 -5.52 9.03
N PHE A 7 22.53 -4.39 8.67
CA PHE A 7 21.89 -3.31 7.93
C PHE A 7 21.25 -3.81 6.62
N PHE A 8 21.98 -4.53 5.79
CA PHE A 8 21.42 -5.10 4.55
C PHE A 8 20.36 -6.16 4.83
N SER A 9 20.57 -7.01 5.84
CA SER A 9 19.57 -7.99 6.28
C SER A 9 18.22 -7.31 6.58
N VAL A 10 18.24 -6.16 7.27
CA VAL A 10 17.04 -5.39 7.58
C VAL A 10 16.41 -4.77 6.35
N LEU A 11 17.21 -4.17 5.47
CA LEU A 11 16.68 -3.58 4.25
C LEU A 11 15.91 -4.62 3.42
N PHE A 12 16.44 -5.85 3.31
CA PHE A 12 15.74 -6.93 2.63
C PHE A 12 14.49 -7.39 3.39
N TYR A 13 14.50 -7.38 4.72
CA TYR A 13 13.31 -7.67 5.52
C TYR A 13 12.21 -6.60 5.35
N ILE A 14 12.59 -5.32 5.28
CA ILE A 14 11.67 -4.22 4.97
C ILE A 14 11.09 -4.40 3.57
N ALA A 15 11.93 -4.73 2.59
CA ALA A 15 11.49 -5.02 1.22
C ALA A 15 10.46 -6.17 1.19
N PHE A 16 10.76 -7.29 1.86
CA PHE A 16 9.83 -8.41 2.06
C PHE A 16 8.49 -7.94 2.63
N SER A 17 8.51 -7.12 3.69
CA SER A 17 7.32 -6.59 4.34
C SER A 17 6.48 -5.74 3.39
N ILE A 18 7.12 -4.88 2.60
CA ILE A 18 6.47 -4.02 1.59
C ILE A 18 5.84 -4.88 0.49
N TYR A 19 6.55 -5.88 -0.03
CA TYR A 19 6.03 -6.76 -1.08
C TYR A 19 4.83 -7.57 -0.62
N LEU A 20 4.91 -8.15 0.58
CA LEU A 20 3.82 -8.90 1.17
C LEU A 20 2.58 -8.03 1.36
N PHE A 21 2.80 -6.80 1.84
CA PHE A 21 1.76 -5.82 2.01
C PHE A 21 1.08 -5.42 0.68
N LEU A 22 1.87 -5.10 -0.35
CA LEU A 22 1.36 -4.69 -1.64
C LEU A 22 0.62 -5.83 -2.33
N GLY A 23 1.15 -7.06 -2.29
CA GLY A 23 0.52 -8.24 -2.87
C GLY A 23 -0.88 -8.50 -2.31
N ILE A 24 -1.02 -8.54 -0.97
CA ILE A 24 -2.31 -8.77 -0.32
C ILE A 24 -3.28 -7.59 -0.56
N TYR A 25 -2.78 -6.35 -0.55
CA TYR A 25 -3.60 -5.18 -0.82
C TYR A 25 -4.24 -5.22 -2.21
N PHE A 26 -3.48 -5.62 -3.23
CA PHE A 26 -3.96 -5.63 -4.61
C PHE A 26 -5.00 -6.71 -4.88
N ILE A 27 -4.76 -7.94 -4.40
CA ILE A 27 -5.75 -9.01 -4.55
C ILE A 27 -7.04 -8.69 -3.78
N TYR A 28 -6.95 -7.97 -2.67
CA TYR A 28 -8.11 -7.52 -1.91
C TYR A 28 -9.02 -6.56 -2.70
N ILE A 29 -8.45 -5.64 -3.50
CA ILE A 29 -9.24 -4.67 -4.27
C ILE A 29 -10.13 -5.37 -5.28
N ASN A 30 -9.58 -6.33 -6.03
CA ASN A 30 -10.34 -7.13 -6.98
C ASN A 30 -9.72 -8.53 -7.09
N PRO A 31 -10.26 -9.52 -6.36
CA PRO A 31 -9.71 -10.88 -6.33
C PRO A 31 -10.01 -11.70 -7.60
N LYS A 32 -10.93 -11.23 -8.44
CA LYS A 32 -11.30 -11.87 -9.70
C LYS A 32 -10.39 -11.45 -10.86
N SER A 33 -9.75 -10.28 -10.77
CA SER A 33 -8.84 -9.80 -11.80
C SER A 33 -7.60 -10.68 -11.94
N ASN A 34 -7.36 -11.18 -13.15
CA ASN A 34 -6.15 -11.94 -13.50
C ASN A 34 -4.87 -11.12 -13.27
N LEU A 35 -4.91 -9.81 -13.57
CA LEU A 35 -3.78 -8.90 -13.33
C LEU A 35 -3.41 -8.81 -11.85
N ASN A 36 -4.40 -8.71 -10.96
CA ASN A 36 -4.13 -8.65 -9.52
C ASN A 36 -3.58 -9.97 -8.97
N ARG A 37 -4.01 -11.11 -9.51
CA ARG A 37 -3.45 -12.43 -9.17
C ARG A 37 -2.01 -12.57 -9.63
N LEU A 38 -1.69 -12.15 -10.86
CA LEU A 38 -0.31 -12.13 -11.35
C LEU A 38 0.57 -11.18 -10.53
N PHE A 39 0.06 -10.01 -10.18
CA PHE A 39 0.78 -9.08 -9.32
C PHE A 39 1.05 -9.67 -7.92
N LEU A 40 0.10 -10.42 -7.36
CA LEU A 40 0.32 -11.18 -6.12
C LEU A 40 1.45 -12.21 -6.29
N PHE A 41 1.48 -12.97 -7.39
CA PHE A 41 2.57 -13.93 -7.64
C PHE A 41 3.93 -13.25 -7.81
N ILE A 42 3.98 -12.08 -8.46
CA ILE A 42 5.19 -11.23 -8.50
C ILE A 42 5.63 -10.85 -7.09
N CYS A 43 4.70 -10.38 -6.25
CA CYS A 43 4.99 -10.02 -4.87
C CYS A 43 5.46 -11.22 -4.04
N ILE A 44 4.86 -12.40 -4.21
CA ILE A 44 5.30 -13.64 -3.53
C ILE A 44 6.72 -14.02 -3.95
N SER A 45 7.02 -13.97 -5.25
CA SER A 45 8.37 -14.20 -5.79
C SER A 45 9.39 -13.23 -5.17
N LEU A 46 9.05 -11.93 -5.09
CA LEU A 46 9.89 -10.92 -4.44
C LEU A 46 10.01 -11.11 -2.92
N CYS A 47 8.97 -11.60 -2.26
CA CYS A 47 8.99 -11.95 -0.84
C CYS A 47 10.00 -13.08 -0.57
N ILE A 48 9.92 -14.17 -1.34
CA ILE A 48 10.85 -15.30 -1.24
C ILE A 48 12.29 -14.84 -1.46
N TRP A 49 12.51 -14.02 -2.50
CA TRP A 49 13.82 -13.45 -2.80
C TRP A 49 14.35 -12.64 -1.60
N SER A 50 13.61 -11.61 -1.20
CA SER A 50 14.02 -10.65 -0.18
C SER A 50 14.19 -11.31 1.19
N PHE A 51 13.28 -12.22 1.57
CA PHE A 51 13.37 -12.93 2.84
C PHE A 51 14.60 -13.84 2.89
N GLY A 52 14.87 -14.59 1.81
CA GLY A 52 16.09 -15.40 1.74
C GLY A 52 17.37 -14.57 1.81
N PHE A 53 17.42 -13.40 1.17
CA PHE A 53 18.57 -12.50 1.25
C PHE A 53 18.74 -11.89 2.64
N SER A 54 17.62 -11.57 3.31
CA SER A 54 17.63 -11.06 4.67
C SER A 54 18.38 -12.01 5.61
N ILE A 55 18.05 -13.30 5.59
CA ILE A 55 18.69 -14.27 6.49
C ILE A 55 20.09 -14.66 6.00
N ALA A 56 20.27 -14.88 4.70
CA ALA A 56 21.56 -15.30 4.15
C ALA A 56 22.68 -14.29 4.43
N THR A 57 22.38 -12.99 4.33
CA THR A 57 23.40 -11.92 4.43
C THR A 57 24.06 -11.88 5.82
N SER A 58 23.28 -12.08 6.88
CA SER A 58 23.74 -12.05 8.28
C SER A 58 23.98 -13.44 8.88
N SER A 59 24.03 -14.50 8.05
CA SER A 59 24.18 -15.87 8.52
C SER A 59 25.56 -16.13 9.18
N PRO A 60 25.63 -16.92 10.27
CA PRO A 60 26.89 -17.19 10.95
C PRO A 60 27.79 -18.12 10.13
N THR A 61 27.22 -19.07 9.39
CA THR A 61 27.94 -20.11 8.64
C THR A 61 27.67 -20.02 7.13
N MET A 62 28.61 -20.53 6.33
CA MET A 62 28.44 -20.61 4.86
C MET A 62 27.28 -21.54 4.48
N GLU A 63 27.08 -22.63 5.22
CA GLU A 63 26.02 -23.61 4.94
C GLU A 63 24.62 -23.01 5.12
N THR A 64 24.41 -22.26 6.21
CA THR A 64 23.15 -21.55 6.46
C THR A 64 22.93 -20.45 5.42
N ALA A 65 23.98 -19.72 5.04
CA ALA A 65 23.91 -18.74 3.96
C ALA A 65 23.53 -19.40 2.62
N LEU A 66 24.13 -20.55 2.29
CA LEU A 66 23.85 -21.30 1.05
C LEU A 66 22.41 -21.79 1.00
N TYR A 67 21.88 -22.35 2.09
CA TYR A 67 20.49 -22.79 2.17
C TYR A 67 19.52 -21.63 1.86
N TRP A 68 19.72 -20.48 2.49
CA TRP A 68 18.85 -19.32 2.28
C TRP A 68 19.04 -18.65 0.92
N ARG A 69 20.25 -18.71 0.34
CA ARG A 69 20.50 -18.29 -1.05
C ARG A 69 19.78 -19.18 -2.05
N ARG A 70 19.77 -20.50 -1.83
CA ARG A 70 18.97 -21.45 -2.65
C ARG A 70 17.48 -21.17 -2.52
N PHE A 71 16.96 -21.02 -1.31
CA PHE A 71 15.57 -20.64 -1.08
C PHE A 71 15.19 -19.35 -1.83
N SER A 72 16.06 -18.35 -1.75
CA SER A 72 15.89 -17.06 -2.44
C SER A 72 15.82 -17.21 -3.97
N ALA A 73 16.51 -18.20 -4.55
CA ALA A 73 16.51 -18.45 -5.99
C ALA A 73 15.18 -18.88 -6.56
N ILE A 74 14.29 -19.47 -5.77
CA ILE A 74 12.90 -19.71 -6.18
C ILE A 74 12.22 -18.38 -6.55
N GLY A 75 12.53 -17.31 -5.81
CA GLY A 75 12.05 -15.96 -6.06
C GLY A 75 12.61 -15.38 -7.36
N TRP A 76 13.92 -15.10 -7.41
CA TRP A 76 14.50 -14.35 -8.53
C TRP A 76 14.47 -15.08 -9.88
N THR A 77 14.47 -16.41 -9.90
CA THR A 77 14.33 -17.19 -11.14
C THR A 77 12.93 -17.08 -11.74
N SER A 78 11.89 -17.05 -10.91
CA SER A 78 10.49 -16.94 -11.36
C SER A 78 10.05 -15.53 -11.71
N LEU A 79 10.70 -14.50 -11.16
CA LEU A 79 10.30 -13.11 -11.27
C LEU A 79 10.16 -12.63 -12.73
N HIS A 80 11.17 -12.89 -13.57
CA HIS A 80 11.24 -12.32 -14.91
C HIS A 80 10.14 -12.87 -15.83
N ALA A 81 9.84 -14.17 -15.73
CA ALA A 81 8.70 -14.79 -16.40
C ALA A 81 7.36 -14.22 -15.91
N LEU A 82 7.20 -14.03 -14.60
CA LEU A 82 5.99 -13.42 -14.02
C LEU A 82 5.79 -11.97 -14.47
N LEU A 83 6.85 -11.16 -14.50
CA LEU A 83 6.80 -9.77 -14.97
C LEU A 83 6.44 -9.70 -16.46
N LEU A 84 7.05 -10.53 -17.30
CA LEU A 84 6.73 -10.58 -18.72
C LEU A 84 5.27 -11.02 -18.93
N HIS A 85 4.78 -12.02 -18.19
CA HIS A 85 3.37 -12.42 -18.23
C HIS A 85 2.46 -11.24 -17.83
N PHE A 86 2.79 -10.54 -16.76
CA PHE A 86 2.02 -9.40 -16.28
C PHE A 86 1.93 -8.28 -17.32
N PHE A 87 3.03 -7.91 -17.97
CA PHE A 87 3.02 -6.86 -18.99
C PHE A 87 2.37 -7.29 -20.31
N LEU A 88 2.45 -8.58 -20.66
CA LEU A 88 1.70 -9.13 -21.79
C LEU A 88 0.20 -9.00 -21.56
N LEU A 89 -0.28 -9.41 -20.38
CA LEU A 89 -1.69 -9.29 -20.01
C LEU A 89 -2.14 -7.82 -19.94
N LEU A 90 -1.28 -6.93 -19.43
CA LEU A 90 -1.57 -5.50 -19.37
C LEU A 90 -1.69 -4.85 -20.77
N THR A 91 -0.88 -5.30 -21.74
CA THR A 91 -0.83 -4.69 -23.08
C THR A 91 -1.87 -5.27 -24.03
N LYS A 92 -2.12 -6.58 -23.94
CA LYS A 92 -2.99 -7.31 -24.89
C LYS A 92 -4.39 -7.61 -24.32
N GLY A 93 -4.64 -7.34 -23.04
CA GLY A 93 -5.89 -7.69 -22.38
C GLY A 93 -6.11 -9.20 -22.28
N ASP A 94 -7.34 -9.61 -21.97
CA ASP A 94 -7.77 -11.03 -21.88
C ASP A 94 -7.93 -11.67 -23.29
N ASN A 95 -6.89 -11.56 -24.13
CA ASN A 95 -6.85 -12.25 -25.41
C ASN A 95 -6.84 -13.78 -25.22
N ASP A 96 -7.59 -14.51 -26.06
CA ASP A 96 -7.77 -15.97 -25.94
C ASP A 96 -6.47 -16.78 -25.99
N ILE A 97 -5.39 -16.20 -26.54
CA ILE A 97 -4.06 -16.79 -26.57
C ILE A 97 -3.55 -17.09 -25.15
N PHE A 98 -3.86 -16.27 -24.15
CA PHE A 98 -3.39 -16.44 -22.76
C PHE A 98 -4.31 -17.30 -21.89
N LYS A 99 -5.44 -17.79 -22.42
CA LYS A 99 -6.36 -18.67 -21.68
C LYS A 99 -5.90 -20.14 -21.65
N LYS A 100 -5.07 -20.54 -22.62
CA LYS A 100 -4.61 -21.92 -22.79
C LYS A 100 -3.29 -22.14 -22.05
N TRP A 101 -3.26 -23.04 -21.07
CA TRP A 101 -2.06 -23.28 -20.24
C TRP A 101 -0.79 -23.61 -21.05
N TYR A 102 -0.94 -24.25 -22.21
CA TYR A 102 0.19 -24.61 -23.08
C TYR A 102 0.84 -23.43 -23.82
N SER A 103 0.12 -22.33 -24.06
CA SER A 103 0.72 -21.13 -24.66
C SER A 103 1.61 -20.36 -23.68
N LEU A 104 1.46 -20.65 -22.38
CA LEU A 104 2.28 -20.09 -21.30
C LEU A 104 3.53 -20.94 -21.02
N LEU A 105 3.60 -22.19 -21.49
CA LEU A 105 4.75 -23.07 -21.24
C LEU A 105 6.09 -22.46 -21.71
N PRO A 106 6.21 -21.93 -22.95
CA PRO A 106 7.47 -21.34 -23.41
C PRO A 106 7.94 -20.18 -22.53
N LEU A 107 7.00 -19.45 -21.94
CA LEU A 107 7.28 -18.32 -21.06
C LEU A 107 7.93 -18.77 -19.74
N TYR A 108 7.46 -19.87 -19.16
CA TYR A 108 7.89 -20.34 -17.84
C TYR A 108 8.98 -21.41 -17.86
N ILE A 109 9.21 -22.10 -18.98
CA ILE A 109 10.25 -23.14 -19.08
C ILE A 109 11.64 -22.62 -18.68
N PRO A 110 12.14 -21.47 -19.18
CA PRO A 110 13.44 -20.95 -18.76
C PRO A 110 13.51 -20.66 -17.26
N ALA A 111 12.40 -20.21 -16.66
CA ALA A 111 12.32 -19.96 -15.23
C ALA A 111 12.42 -21.25 -14.41
N ILE A 112 11.73 -22.32 -14.84
CA ILE A 112 11.73 -23.63 -14.19
C ILE A 112 13.12 -24.28 -14.27
N ILE A 113 13.78 -24.19 -15.43
CA ILE A 113 15.15 -24.70 -15.61
C ILE A 113 16.10 -23.99 -14.64
N ASN A 114 16.09 -22.66 -14.62
CA ASN A 114 16.91 -21.89 -13.68
C ASN A 114 16.57 -22.21 -12.21
N MET A 115 15.29 -22.34 -11.86
CA MET A 115 14.87 -22.72 -10.52
C MET A 115 15.41 -24.10 -10.10
N TYR A 116 15.40 -25.07 -11.02
CA TYR A 116 15.95 -26.39 -10.75
C TYR A 116 17.45 -26.32 -10.47
N ILE A 117 18.21 -25.59 -11.30
CA ILE A 117 19.67 -25.50 -11.22
C ILE A 117 20.14 -24.72 -9.99
N PHE A 118 19.54 -23.55 -9.74
CA PHE A 118 19.99 -22.61 -8.72
C PHE A 118 19.31 -22.78 -7.36
N SER A 119 18.28 -23.63 -7.24
CA SER A 119 17.59 -23.86 -5.97
C SER A 119 17.47 -25.35 -5.64
N ILE A 120 16.80 -26.11 -6.50
CA ILE A 120 16.27 -27.45 -6.14
C ILE A 120 17.37 -28.51 -6.14
N SER A 121 18.14 -28.61 -7.22
CA SER A 121 19.22 -29.59 -7.37
C SER A 121 20.34 -29.33 -6.37
N ASP A 122 20.68 -30.33 -5.55
CA ASP A 122 21.73 -30.17 -4.54
C ASP A 122 23.12 -30.11 -5.18
N ASP A 123 23.39 -31.02 -6.12
CA ASP A 123 24.68 -31.11 -6.81
C ASP A 123 24.94 -29.87 -7.68
N MET A 124 23.96 -29.46 -8.48
CA MET A 124 24.13 -28.31 -9.39
C MET A 124 24.21 -27.00 -8.62
N ALA A 125 23.34 -26.79 -7.61
CA ALA A 125 23.30 -25.52 -6.89
C ALA A 125 24.63 -25.24 -6.17
N LYS A 126 25.24 -26.24 -5.53
CA LYS A 126 26.55 -26.07 -4.85
C LYS A 126 27.64 -25.58 -5.81
N ILE A 127 27.60 -25.99 -7.08
CA ILE A 127 28.56 -25.55 -8.11
C ILE A 127 28.29 -24.10 -8.53
N GLN A 128 27.04 -23.63 -8.45
CA GLN A 128 26.66 -22.26 -8.87
C GLN A 128 26.93 -21.19 -7.82
N TYR A 129 27.02 -21.55 -6.53
CA TYR A 129 27.18 -20.57 -5.45
C TYR A 129 28.62 -20.50 -4.96
N ASN A 130 29.33 -19.44 -5.35
CA ASN A 130 30.62 -19.07 -4.76
C ASN A 130 30.38 -18.01 -3.68
N LEU A 131 30.14 -18.47 -2.44
CA LEU A 131 29.84 -17.58 -1.33
C LEU A 131 31.10 -17.03 -0.67
N VAL A 132 31.24 -15.71 -0.69
CA VAL A 132 32.34 -14.98 -0.05
C VAL A 132 31.80 -14.15 1.10
N LYS A 133 32.41 -14.28 2.28
CA LYS A 133 32.11 -13.44 3.44
C LYS A 133 32.92 -12.15 3.35
N SER A 134 32.22 -11.02 3.29
CA SER A 134 32.80 -9.67 3.30
C SER A 134 32.27 -8.88 4.51
N ASN A 135 32.77 -7.67 4.72
CA ASN A 135 32.31 -6.76 5.78
C ASN A 135 30.80 -6.47 5.71
N ASN A 136 30.21 -6.58 4.52
CA ASN A 136 28.79 -6.34 4.31
C ASN A 136 27.93 -7.60 4.49
N GLY A 137 28.51 -8.78 4.76
CA GLY A 137 27.80 -10.06 4.90
C GLY A 137 28.23 -11.13 3.90
N TRP A 138 27.42 -12.18 3.76
CA TRP A 138 27.62 -13.25 2.77
C TRP A 138 27.06 -12.86 1.39
N PHE A 139 27.91 -12.95 0.38
CA PHE A 139 27.56 -12.62 -1.01
C PHE A 139 27.89 -13.75 -1.96
N ASN A 140 27.08 -13.87 -3.01
CA ASN A 140 27.37 -14.76 -4.10
C ASN A 140 28.14 -14.01 -5.19
N ILE A 141 29.28 -14.57 -5.61
CA ILE A 141 29.98 -14.14 -6.82
C ILE A 141 29.66 -15.15 -7.91
N SER A 142 29.17 -14.69 -9.07
CA SER A 142 28.85 -15.59 -10.18
C SER A 142 30.10 -16.33 -10.67
N VAL A 143 29.94 -17.63 -10.93
CA VAL A 143 31.03 -18.49 -11.44
C VAL A 143 31.28 -18.23 -12.93
N ASN A 144 30.29 -17.64 -13.62
CA ASN A 144 30.29 -17.31 -15.04
C ASN A 144 30.41 -18.56 -15.94
N ASN A 145 29.71 -19.63 -15.57
CA ASN A 145 29.62 -20.84 -16.39
C ASN A 145 28.43 -20.77 -17.36
N PHE A 146 28.17 -21.86 -18.09
CA PHE A 146 27.05 -21.95 -19.03
C PHE A 146 25.69 -21.61 -18.41
N TRP A 147 25.43 -22.01 -17.16
CA TRP A 147 24.15 -21.78 -16.50
C TRP A 147 23.96 -20.33 -16.07
N ASP A 148 25.03 -19.66 -15.64
CA ASP A 148 25.00 -18.20 -15.42
C ASP A 148 24.69 -17.47 -16.72
N PHE A 149 25.33 -17.86 -17.84
CA PHE A 149 25.05 -17.27 -19.15
C PHE A 149 23.60 -17.53 -19.61
N PHE A 150 23.09 -18.75 -19.39
CA PHE A 150 21.69 -19.08 -19.66
C PHE A 150 20.74 -18.19 -18.84
N PHE A 151 21.04 -17.97 -17.56
CA PHE A 151 20.29 -17.03 -16.73
C PHE A 151 20.38 -15.60 -17.26
N TYR A 152 21.55 -15.12 -17.69
CA TYR A 152 21.71 -13.76 -18.23
C TYR A 152 20.90 -13.55 -19.51
N VAL A 153 20.90 -14.52 -20.43
CA VAL A 153 20.07 -14.45 -21.65
C VAL A 153 18.59 -14.41 -21.30
N TYR A 154 18.14 -15.27 -20.38
CA TYR A 154 16.76 -15.27 -19.88
C TYR A 154 16.37 -13.93 -19.24
N TYR A 155 17.19 -13.45 -18.30
CA TYR A 155 17.00 -12.19 -17.57
C TYR A 155 16.92 -10.98 -18.51
N ILE A 156 17.93 -10.80 -19.36
CA ILE A 156 18.04 -9.65 -20.26
C ILE A 156 16.94 -9.72 -21.32
N GLY A 157 16.74 -10.88 -21.95
CA GLY A 157 15.73 -11.07 -22.98
C GLY A 157 14.32 -10.71 -22.48
N TYR A 158 13.93 -11.24 -21.32
CA TYR A 158 12.59 -11.00 -20.77
C TYR A 158 12.41 -9.55 -20.30
N SER A 159 13.46 -8.94 -19.74
CA SER A 159 13.44 -7.54 -19.32
C SER A 159 13.34 -6.59 -20.50
N VAL A 160 14.08 -6.84 -21.59
CA VAL A 160 14.01 -6.05 -22.82
C VAL A 160 12.64 -6.16 -23.47
N ILE A 161 12.07 -7.37 -23.60
CA ILE A 161 10.71 -7.54 -24.14
C ILE A 161 9.69 -6.82 -23.26
N SER A 162 9.80 -6.92 -21.94
CA SER A 162 8.92 -6.19 -21.00
C SER A 162 8.99 -4.67 -21.20
N LEU A 163 10.20 -4.13 -21.38
CA LEU A 163 10.40 -2.71 -21.67
C LEU A 163 9.85 -2.31 -23.04
N MET A 164 9.98 -3.16 -24.06
CA MET A 164 9.38 -2.93 -25.39
C MET A 164 7.85 -2.90 -25.33
N LEU A 165 7.23 -3.79 -24.56
CA LEU A 165 5.78 -3.78 -24.34
C LEU A 165 5.32 -2.49 -23.67
N LEU A 166 6.01 -2.07 -22.61
CA LEU A 166 5.72 -0.80 -21.92
C LEU A 166 5.97 0.42 -22.82
N TRP A 167 7.00 0.38 -23.67
CA TRP A 167 7.25 1.42 -24.67
C TRP A 167 6.13 1.52 -25.69
N ASN A 168 5.61 0.38 -26.17
CA ASN A 168 4.48 0.38 -27.08
C ASN A 168 3.21 0.94 -26.39
N LEU A 169 2.96 0.50 -25.16
CA LEU A 169 1.81 0.93 -24.37
C LEU A 169 1.83 2.44 -24.08
N LYS A 170 3.00 3.04 -23.81
CA LYS A 170 3.11 4.49 -23.57
C LYS A 170 2.89 5.33 -24.83
N ASN A 171 3.23 4.80 -26.00
CA ASN A 171 3.11 5.53 -27.28
C ASN A 171 1.69 5.45 -27.85
N ASN A 172 0.99 4.34 -27.64
CA ASN A 172 -0.36 4.12 -28.16
C ASN A 172 -1.48 4.60 -27.22
N ALA A 173 -1.13 5.16 -26.05
CA ALA A 173 -2.11 5.62 -25.08
C ALA A 173 -2.81 6.91 -25.54
N HIS A 174 -4.08 6.80 -25.94
CA HIS A 174 -4.93 7.95 -26.30
C HIS A 174 -5.23 8.87 -25.10
N ASN A 175 -5.29 8.31 -23.88
CA ASN A 175 -5.59 9.06 -22.66
C ASN A 175 -4.31 9.62 -22.02
N LYS A 176 -4.28 10.93 -21.73
CA LYS A 176 -3.16 11.60 -21.04
C LYS A 176 -2.75 10.89 -19.74
N ASN A 177 -3.73 10.40 -18.97
CA ASN A 177 -3.49 9.67 -17.73
C ASN A 177 -2.85 8.30 -17.96
N ALA A 178 -3.33 7.53 -18.95
CA ALA A 178 -2.77 6.24 -19.32
C ALA A 178 -1.31 6.35 -19.79
N ARG A 179 -1.02 7.37 -20.60
CA ARG A 179 0.35 7.68 -21.04
C ARG A 179 1.27 8.02 -19.87
N LYS A 180 0.79 8.83 -18.91
CA LYS A 180 1.56 9.18 -17.72
C LYS A 180 1.87 7.95 -16.85
N GLN A 181 0.91 7.05 -16.65
CA GLN A 181 1.14 5.79 -15.91
C GLN A 181 2.19 4.93 -16.60
N ALA A 182 2.02 4.68 -17.89
CA ALA A 182 2.94 3.87 -18.69
C ALA A 182 4.36 4.44 -18.66
N ASN A 183 4.51 5.76 -18.73
CA ASN A 183 5.80 6.43 -18.59
C ASN A 183 6.44 6.22 -17.22
N ILE A 184 5.68 6.33 -16.12
CA ILE A 184 6.22 6.12 -14.77
C ILE A 184 6.69 4.67 -14.61
N ILE A 185 5.87 3.70 -15.01
CA ILE A 185 6.23 2.26 -14.94
C ILE A 185 7.43 1.95 -15.84
N PHE A 186 7.45 2.46 -17.07
CA PHE A 186 8.57 2.30 -18.00
C PHE A 186 9.87 2.87 -17.43
N ASN A 187 9.87 4.13 -16.98
CA ASN A 187 11.07 4.80 -16.48
C ASN A 187 11.63 4.09 -15.23
N THR A 188 10.75 3.75 -14.28
CA THR A 188 11.17 3.03 -13.07
C THR A 188 11.71 1.63 -13.36
N THR A 189 11.06 0.89 -14.26
CA THR A 189 11.53 -0.44 -14.69
C THR A 189 12.86 -0.35 -15.43
N TRP A 190 13.04 0.65 -16.30
CA TRP A 190 14.28 0.87 -17.06
C TRP A 190 15.45 1.24 -16.13
N ILE A 191 15.22 2.17 -15.20
CA ILE A 191 16.23 2.56 -14.19
C ILE A 191 16.64 1.34 -13.36
N VAL A 192 15.67 0.54 -12.90
CA VAL A 192 15.98 -0.66 -12.10
C VAL A 192 16.67 -1.74 -12.90
N PHE A 193 16.34 -1.92 -14.18
CA PHE A 193 17.05 -2.86 -15.04
C PHE A 193 18.54 -2.49 -15.15
N ILE A 194 18.85 -1.21 -15.35
CA ILE A 194 20.24 -0.72 -15.40
C ILE A 194 20.91 -0.86 -14.04
N LEU A 195 20.34 -0.27 -12.99
CA LEU A 195 20.96 -0.26 -11.66
C LEU A 195 21.11 -1.67 -11.09
N GLY A 196 20.12 -2.54 -11.25
CA GLY A 196 20.17 -3.93 -10.80
C GLY A 196 21.23 -4.73 -11.55
N SER A 197 21.33 -4.58 -12.88
CA SER A 197 22.41 -5.19 -13.67
C SER A 197 23.79 -4.68 -13.23
N MET A 198 23.89 -3.37 -12.94
CA MET A 198 25.12 -2.77 -12.45
C MET A 198 25.52 -3.34 -11.09
N THR A 199 24.62 -3.41 -10.11
CA THR A 199 24.94 -3.89 -8.76
C THR A 199 25.18 -5.39 -8.70
N ASP A 200 24.38 -6.18 -9.40
CA ASP A 200 24.35 -7.62 -9.17
C ASP A 200 25.31 -8.37 -10.10
N ILE A 201 25.57 -7.85 -11.29
CA ILE A 201 26.42 -8.47 -12.31
C ILE A 201 27.72 -7.67 -12.51
N ILE A 202 27.62 -6.42 -12.97
CA ILE A 202 28.79 -5.67 -13.47
C ILE A 202 29.78 -5.34 -12.34
N LEU A 203 29.32 -4.71 -11.26
CA LEU A 203 30.19 -4.22 -10.20
C LEU A 203 30.92 -5.37 -9.47
N ASN A 204 30.28 -6.52 -9.32
CA ASN A 204 30.90 -7.69 -8.70
C ASN A 204 31.99 -8.35 -9.56
N LEU A 205 32.09 -8.04 -10.85
CA LEU A 205 33.19 -8.50 -11.71
C LEU A 205 34.45 -7.63 -11.58
N TYR A 206 34.31 -6.35 -11.25
CA TYR A 206 35.42 -5.38 -11.27
C TYR A 206 35.87 -4.90 -9.89
N LEU A 207 35.02 -4.98 -8.86
CA LEU A 207 35.36 -4.49 -7.53
C LEU A 207 36.17 -5.53 -6.74
N LYS A 208 37.25 -5.06 -6.10
CA LYS A 208 38.03 -5.85 -5.14
C LYS A 208 37.23 -6.25 -3.88
N SER A 209 36.14 -5.53 -3.58
CA SER A 209 35.24 -5.83 -2.47
C SER A 209 33.82 -5.96 -3.01
N PRO A 210 33.20 -7.16 -2.95
CA PRO A 210 31.88 -7.39 -3.51
C PRO A 210 30.82 -6.60 -2.75
N ILE A 211 29.84 -6.08 -3.50
CA ILE A 211 28.69 -5.35 -2.98
C ILE A 211 27.50 -6.32 -2.93
N PRO A 212 26.61 -6.21 -1.93
CA PRO A 212 25.35 -6.94 -1.94
C PRO A 212 24.60 -6.82 -3.27
N GLN A 213 23.96 -7.91 -3.65
CA GLN A 213 22.99 -7.92 -4.75
C GLN A 213 21.76 -7.11 -4.32
N MET A 214 21.58 -5.92 -4.91
CA MET A 214 20.61 -4.90 -4.48
C MET A 214 19.30 -4.95 -5.29
N ALA A 215 19.20 -5.79 -6.32
CA ALA A 215 18.02 -5.87 -7.17
C ALA A 215 16.68 -5.93 -6.39
N PRO A 216 16.47 -6.78 -5.36
CA PRO A 216 15.19 -6.83 -4.65
C PRO A 216 14.91 -5.59 -3.79
N LEU A 217 15.88 -4.71 -3.54
CA LEU A 217 15.62 -3.40 -2.93
C LEU A 217 15.22 -2.37 -4.00
N LEU A 218 15.89 -2.41 -5.15
CA LEU A 218 15.64 -1.49 -6.26
C LEU A 218 14.26 -1.73 -6.90
N ILE A 219 13.81 -2.99 -6.98
CA ILE A 219 12.51 -3.39 -7.54
C ILE A 219 11.32 -2.81 -6.75
N ILE A 220 11.52 -2.30 -5.52
CA ILE A 220 10.47 -1.55 -4.79
C ILE A 220 9.99 -0.35 -5.63
N LEU A 221 10.86 0.27 -6.43
CA LEU A 221 10.51 1.41 -7.28
C LEU A 221 9.45 1.06 -8.34
N PRO A 222 9.65 0.08 -9.25
CA PRO A 222 8.63 -0.29 -10.23
C PRO A 222 7.39 -0.91 -9.60
N VAL A 223 7.51 -1.68 -8.51
CA VAL A 223 6.33 -2.22 -7.79
C VAL A 223 5.50 -1.08 -7.17
N GLY A 224 6.17 -0.10 -6.57
CA GLY A 224 5.54 1.13 -6.06
C GLY A 224 4.93 1.98 -7.17
N ALA A 225 5.56 2.05 -8.35
CA ALA A 225 5.01 2.71 -9.53
C ALA A 225 3.73 2.03 -10.04
N ILE A 226 3.68 0.69 -10.03
CA ILE A 226 2.46 -0.06 -10.35
C ILE A 226 1.38 0.24 -9.30
N TYR A 227 1.70 0.21 -8.00
CA TYR A 227 0.78 0.62 -6.93
C TYR A 227 0.21 2.03 -7.10
N HIS A 228 1.08 3.00 -7.36
CA HIS A 228 0.67 4.39 -7.55
C HIS A 228 -0.24 4.52 -8.79
N SER A 229 0.15 3.86 -9.89
CA SER A 229 -0.58 3.92 -11.14
C SER A 229 -1.99 3.35 -11.01
N THR A 230 -2.20 2.32 -10.19
CA THR A 230 -3.51 1.66 -10.06
C THR A 230 -4.43 2.36 -9.07
N LYS A 231 -3.87 3.06 -8.07
CA LYS A 231 -4.63 3.83 -7.07
C LYS A 231 -5.19 5.15 -7.61
N TYR A 232 -4.43 5.85 -8.44
CA TYR A 232 -4.75 7.22 -8.89
C TYR A 232 -5.33 7.30 -10.30
N TYR A 233 -5.14 6.26 -11.10
CA TYR A 233 -5.51 6.28 -12.50
C TYR A 233 -6.19 4.96 -12.87
N SER A 234 -7.38 5.08 -13.43
CA SER A 234 -8.46 4.09 -13.54
C SER A 234 -8.20 2.88 -14.45
N MET A 235 -7.02 2.28 -14.45
CA MET A 235 -6.73 1.08 -15.26
C MET A 235 -7.20 -0.23 -14.61
N LEU A 236 -7.33 -0.30 -13.28
CA LEU A 236 -7.72 -1.52 -12.55
C LEU A 236 -8.96 -1.36 -11.65
N LYS A 237 -9.56 -0.16 -11.64
CA LYS A 237 -10.86 0.04 -11.01
C LYS A 237 -11.91 -0.07 -12.09
N GLU A 238 -12.64 -1.19 -12.12
CA GLU A 238 -14.06 -1.09 -12.45
C GLU A 238 -14.62 0.01 -11.56
N LYS A 239 -15.35 0.94 -12.20
CA LYS A 239 -16.11 1.98 -11.51
C LYS A 239 -16.96 1.28 -10.44
N THR A 240 -16.51 1.29 -9.20
CA THR A 240 -17.41 1.11 -8.08
C THR A 240 -18.34 2.31 -8.16
N ASP A 241 -19.56 2.06 -8.60
CA ASP A 241 -20.65 3.02 -8.61
C ASP A 241 -20.59 3.84 -7.32
N ASP A 242 -20.29 5.13 -7.46
CA ASP A 242 -20.37 6.11 -6.37
C ASP A 242 -21.85 6.48 -6.09
N LYS A 243 -22.75 5.54 -6.40
CA LYS A 243 -24.19 5.58 -6.17
C LYS A 243 -24.57 4.61 -5.05
N SER A 244 -24.04 4.84 -3.86
CA SER A 244 -24.71 4.37 -2.64
C SER A 244 -24.67 5.48 -1.59
N GLN A 245 -25.78 6.22 -1.57
CA GLN A 245 -26.10 7.37 -0.73
C GLN A 245 -26.34 6.98 0.74
N VAL A 246 -25.60 6.02 1.31
CA VAL A 246 -25.82 5.59 2.71
C VAL A 246 -24.52 5.67 3.51
N ILE A 247 -24.53 6.62 4.45
CA ILE A 247 -23.88 6.65 5.76
C ILE A 247 -22.94 5.45 6.01
N LEU A 248 -21.63 5.65 5.77
CA LEU A 248 -20.53 4.66 5.68
C LEU A 248 -20.55 3.76 4.45
N ASN A 249 -19.85 4.21 3.41
CA ASN A 249 -19.37 3.33 2.36
C ASN A 249 -18.36 2.35 2.98
N THR A 250 -18.56 1.03 2.80
CA THR A 250 -17.65 -0.07 3.17
C THR A 250 -16.19 0.28 2.86
N SER A 251 -15.96 1.07 1.81
CA SER A 251 -14.67 1.63 1.42
C SER A 251 -13.91 2.42 2.52
N THR A 252 -14.60 3.13 3.42
CA THR A 252 -13.95 3.91 4.50
C THR A 252 -13.40 2.98 5.58
N ARG A 253 -14.15 1.93 5.92
CA ARG A 253 -13.74 0.92 6.90
C ARG A 253 -12.55 0.10 6.39
N GLN A 254 -12.59 -0.28 5.12
CA GLN A 254 -11.47 -0.95 4.44
C GLN A 254 -10.17 -0.14 4.47
N LYS A 255 -10.27 1.18 4.31
CA LYS A 255 -9.10 2.07 4.42
C LYS A 255 -8.57 2.10 5.86
N LEU A 256 -9.44 2.06 6.86
CA LEU A 256 -9.02 2.06 8.26
C LEU A 256 -8.24 0.78 8.62
N ASP A 257 -8.75 -0.39 8.24
CA ASP A 257 -8.06 -1.68 8.44
C ASP A 257 -6.65 -1.66 7.81
N TYR A 258 -6.54 -1.03 6.65
CA TYR A 258 -5.27 -0.83 5.94
C TYR A 258 -4.29 0.07 6.71
N TYR A 259 -4.75 1.18 7.29
CA TYR A 259 -3.88 2.05 8.10
C TYR A 259 -3.45 1.41 9.41
N VAL A 260 -4.31 0.59 10.01
CA VAL A 260 -3.97 -0.18 11.21
C VAL A 260 -2.85 -1.19 10.90
N ALA A 261 -2.96 -1.94 9.79
CA ALA A 261 -1.92 -2.87 9.37
C ALA A 261 -0.58 -2.15 9.08
N ILE A 262 -0.62 -1.00 8.41
CA ILE A 262 0.59 -0.16 8.19
C ILE A 262 1.20 0.26 9.52
N ALA A 263 0.38 0.73 10.47
CA ALA A 263 0.88 1.17 11.77
C ALA A 263 1.63 0.04 12.50
N TYR A 264 1.11 -1.19 12.43
CA TYR A 264 1.80 -2.37 12.96
C TYR A 264 3.10 -2.68 12.24
N PHE A 265 3.14 -2.64 10.91
CA PHE A 265 4.40 -2.87 10.17
C PHE A 265 5.45 -1.79 10.44
N VAL A 266 5.03 -0.51 10.52
CA VAL A 266 5.94 0.59 10.88
C VAL A 266 6.44 0.40 12.30
N GLY A 267 5.56 0.04 13.25
CA GLY A 267 5.94 -0.30 14.61
C GLY A 267 6.96 -1.45 14.66
N ALA A 268 6.75 -2.51 13.88
CA ALA A 268 7.66 -3.64 13.81
C ALA A 268 9.06 -3.22 13.34
N VAL A 269 9.13 -2.42 12.26
CA VAL A 269 10.41 -1.90 11.75
C VAL A 269 11.09 -0.99 12.77
N LEU A 270 10.35 -0.11 13.45
CA LEU A 270 10.88 0.77 14.49
C LEU A 270 11.45 -0.03 15.67
N SER A 271 10.72 -1.03 16.15
CA SER A 271 11.19 -1.94 17.21
C SER A 271 12.40 -2.78 16.80
N PHE A 272 12.63 -2.97 15.50
CA PHE A 272 13.81 -3.69 15.00
C PHE A 272 15.06 -2.82 14.86
N LEU A 273 14.94 -1.48 14.82
CA LEU A 273 16.07 -0.56 14.64
C LEU A 273 17.25 -0.74 15.61
N PRO A 274 17.04 -1.03 16.92
CA PRO A 274 18.13 -1.24 17.85
C PRO A 274 19.04 -2.41 17.51
N PHE A 275 18.53 -3.39 16.77
CA PHE A 275 19.32 -4.50 16.25
C PHE A 275 20.35 -4.05 15.20
N ILE A 276 20.04 -2.98 14.46
CA ILE A 276 20.88 -2.42 13.40
C ILE A 276 21.93 -1.47 13.97
N VAL A 277 21.51 -0.65 14.93
CA VAL A 277 22.36 0.31 15.63
C VAL A 277 22.36 -0.02 17.12
N PRO A 278 23.09 -1.07 17.55
CA PRO A 278 23.26 -1.45 18.95
C PRO A 278 23.60 -0.31 19.91
N ASP A 279 24.31 0.72 19.44
CA ASP A 279 24.66 1.93 20.22
C ASP A 279 23.43 2.74 20.68
N LEU A 280 22.24 2.41 20.18
CA LEU A 280 20.98 2.99 20.63
C LEU A 280 20.50 2.44 21.97
N LEU A 281 20.99 1.27 22.40
CA LEU A 281 20.63 0.59 23.65
C LEU A 281 21.81 0.51 24.61
N PHE A 282 21.52 0.33 25.89
CA PHE A 282 22.58 0.14 26.90
C PHE A 282 22.97 -1.33 27.08
N ASN A 283 22.02 -2.27 26.93
CA ASN A 283 22.20 -3.68 27.31
C ASN A 283 21.68 -4.67 26.25
N LYS A 284 22.32 -5.85 26.17
CA LYS A 284 21.90 -6.95 25.28
C LYS A 284 20.51 -7.51 25.58
N GLY A 285 20.07 -7.50 26.84
CA GLY A 285 18.71 -7.94 27.21
C GLY A 285 17.60 -7.05 26.64
N GLU A 286 17.89 -5.77 26.38
CA GLU A 286 16.95 -4.84 25.71
C GLU A 286 16.83 -5.14 24.21
N LEU A 287 17.82 -5.81 23.63
CA LEU A 287 17.81 -6.21 22.23
C LEU A 287 16.77 -7.32 21.99
N GLU A 288 16.78 -8.34 22.85
CA GLU A 288 15.88 -9.50 22.75
C GLU A 288 14.41 -9.07 22.87
N SER A 289 14.09 -8.23 23.86
CA SER A 289 12.73 -7.70 24.04
C SER A 289 12.26 -6.91 22.81
N ASN A 290 13.11 -6.07 22.23
CA ASN A 290 12.80 -5.31 21.02
C ASN A 290 12.61 -6.22 19.77
N LEU A 291 13.36 -7.31 19.66
CA LEU A 291 13.16 -8.32 18.60
C LEU A 291 11.81 -9.01 18.74
N TYR A 292 11.43 -9.42 19.95
CA TYR A 292 10.09 -9.98 20.21
C TYR A 292 8.98 -8.96 19.93
N ALA A 293 9.20 -7.69 20.24
CA ALA A 293 8.24 -6.61 19.92
C ALA A 293 8.05 -6.48 18.41
N SER A 294 9.16 -6.44 17.67
CA SER A 294 9.15 -6.38 16.21
C SER A 294 8.37 -7.55 15.61
N LEU A 295 8.69 -8.77 16.02
CA LEU A 295 8.01 -9.98 15.53
C LEU A 295 6.51 -9.96 15.86
N THR A 296 6.15 -9.58 17.07
CA THR A 296 4.76 -9.51 17.52
C THR A 296 3.95 -8.51 16.70
N LEU A 297 4.46 -7.29 16.53
CA LEU A 297 3.82 -6.25 15.72
C LEU A 297 3.71 -6.67 14.26
N PHE A 298 4.75 -7.32 13.72
CA PHE A 298 4.73 -7.83 12.35
C PHE A 298 3.65 -8.89 12.15
N LEU A 299 3.52 -9.85 13.07
CA LEU A 299 2.49 -10.90 13.03
C LEU A 299 1.07 -10.33 13.19
N LEU A 300 0.87 -9.32 14.04
CA LEU A 300 -0.42 -8.61 14.15
C LEU A 300 -0.77 -7.86 12.86
N GLY A 301 0.21 -7.21 12.23
CA GLY A 301 0.02 -6.60 10.91
C GLY A 301 -0.41 -7.63 9.87
N LEU A 302 0.29 -8.78 9.82
CA LEU A 302 -0.04 -9.87 8.90
C LEU A 302 -1.40 -10.50 9.15
N SER A 303 -1.77 -10.75 10.41
CA SER A 303 -3.07 -11.35 10.72
C SER A 303 -4.22 -10.48 10.20
N ILE A 304 -4.15 -9.17 10.40
CA ILE A 304 -5.13 -8.21 9.86
C ILE A 304 -5.15 -8.26 8.34
N MET A 305 -4.00 -8.37 7.68
CA MET A 305 -3.94 -8.52 6.23
C MET A 305 -4.61 -9.80 5.73
N PHE A 306 -4.39 -10.93 6.40
CA PHE A 306 -5.02 -12.20 6.04
C PHE A 306 -6.52 -12.21 6.31
N PHE A 307 -6.96 -11.65 7.44
CA PHE A 307 -8.39 -11.57 7.75
C PHE A 307 -9.16 -10.78 6.69
N ARG A 308 -8.52 -9.82 6.01
CA ARG A 308 -9.14 -9.11 4.89
C ARG A 308 -9.49 -10.00 3.70
N LEU A 309 -8.87 -11.16 3.54
CA LEU A 309 -9.21 -12.10 2.46
C LEU A 309 -10.50 -12.90 2.74
N ILE A 310 -11.06 -12.80 3.95
CA ILE A 310 -12.30 -13.49 4.34
C ILE A 310 -13.50 -12.88 3.60
N LYS A 311 -14.33 -13.75 3.00
CA LYS A 311 -15.50 -13.35 2.21
C LYS A 311 -16.63 -12.77 3.08
N SER A 312 -16.87 -13.35 4.26
CA SER A 312 -17.93 -12.90 5.17
C SER A 312 -17.52 -11.60 5.87
N GLN A 313 -18.31 -10.55 5.66
CA GLN A 313 -18.04 -9.21 6.21
C GLN A 313 -18.13 -9.18 7.75
N GLU A 314 -19.07 -9.93 8.34
CA GLU A 314 -19.24 -10.00 9.80
C GLU A 314 -18.05 -10.68 10.48
N ILE A 315 -17.63 -11.84 9.96
CA ILE A 315 -16.49 -12.60 10.51
C ILE A 315 -15.20 -11.78 10.37
N LYS A 316 -14.98 -11.15 9.20
CA LYS A 316 -13.84 -10.26 8.96
C LYS A 316 -13.78 -9.15 10.00
N ASP A 317 -14.89 -8.45 10.18
CA ASP A 317 -14.99 -7.31 11.09
C ASP A 317 -14.79 -7.73 12.56
N MET A 318 -15.31 -8.91 12.93
CA MET A 318 -15.10 -9.49 14.26
C MET A 318 -13.62 -9.80 14.51
N LEU A 319 -12.96 -10.52 13.59
CA LEU A 319 -11.55 -10.91 13.74
C LEU A 319 -10.59 -9.73 13.77
N ILE A 320 -10.79 -8.73 12.90
CA ILE A 320 -9.99 -7.50 12.90
C ILE A 320 -10.18 -6.74 14.22
N SER A 321 -11.43 -6.62 14.69
CA SER A 321 -11.72 -5.92 15.96
C SER A 321 -11.06 -6.64 17.15
N ILE A 322 -11.22 -7.97 17.24
CA ILE A 322 -10.57 -8.79 18.28
C ILE A 322 -9.05 -8.60 18.25
N SER A 323 -8.44 -8.60 17.06
CA SER A 323 -6.99 -8.43 16.91
C SER A 323 -6.51 -7.06 17.40
N ILE A 324 -7.24 -6.00 17.09
CA ILE A 324 -6.92 -4.65 17.56
C ILE A 324 -7.08 -4.57 19.09
N LEU A 325 -8.15 -5.14 19.64
CA LEU A 325 -8.39 -5.10 21.09
C LEU A 325 -7.35 -5.88 21.87
N LEU A 326 -6.99 -7.09 21.41
CA LEU A 326 -5.97 -7.93 22.03
C LEU A 326 -4.56 -7.36 21.89
N SER A 327 -4.30 -6.54 20.87
CA SER A 327 -2.99 -5.92 20.68
C SER A 327 -2.55 -5.08 21.88
N ILE A 328 -3.50 -4.37 22.52
CA ILE A 328 -3.21 -3.48 23.65
C ILE A 328 -2.60 -4.26 24.82
N PRO A 329 -3.30 -5.21 25.46
CA PRO A 329 -2.74 -5.97 26.57
C PRO A 329 -1.53 -6.79 26.14
N LEU A 330 -1.54 -7.37 24.93
CA LEU A 330 -0.44 -8.20 24.46
C LEU A 330 0.86 -7.38 24.33
N ILE A 331 0.80 -6.16 23.80
CA ILE A 331 1.98 -5.30 23.67
C ILE A 331 2.39 -4.73 25.03
N THR A 332 1.47 -4.15 25.79
CA THR A 332 1.85 -3.46 27.04
C THR A 332 2.31 -4.41 28.13
N LEU A 333 1.70 -5.61 28.26
CA LEU A 333 2.05 -6.57 29.31
C LEU A 333 3.28 -7.40 28.95
N TRP A 334 3.52 -7.67 27.67
CA TRP A 334 4.75 -8.36 27.26
C TRP A 334 5.97 -7.43 27.42
N PHE A 335 5.80 -6.12 27.17
CA PHE A 335 6.84 -5.11 27.36
C PHE A 335 6.67 -4.33 28.67
N LEU A 336 6.28 -5.03 29.74
CA LEU A 336 5.95 -4.42 31.03
C LEU A 336 7.09 -3.56 31.60
N GLN A 337 8.35 -3.94 31.33
CA GLN A 337 9.54 -3.19 31.74
C GLN A 337 9.70 -1.83 31.02
N TYR A 338 9.11 -1.68 29.84
CA TYR A 338 9.13 -0.46 29.01
C TYR A 338 7.75 0.22 28.93
N ALA A 339 6.73 -0.37 29.56
CA ALA A 339 5.36 0.12 29.52
C ALA A 339 5.25 1.57 30.01
N GLY A 340 6.06 1.93 31.03
CA GLY A 340 6.10 3.27 31.61
C GLY A 340 6.86 4.33 30.80
N THR A 341 7.70 3.97 29.81
CA THR A 341 8.53 4.96 29.09
C THR A 341 7.91 5.43 27.79
N THR A 342 7.51 4.51 26.91
CA THR A 342 7.11 4.83 25.53
C THR A 342 5.84 4.10 25.08
N ILE A 343 5.60 2.89 25.58
CA ILE A 343 4.55 2.00 25.06
C ILE A 343 3.14 2.42 25.50
N TRP A 344 3.00 3.17 26.60
CA TRP A 344 1.70 3.69 27.06
C TRP A 344 0.95 4.55 26.02
N VAL A 345 1.65 5.13 25.02
CA VAL A 345 1.04 5.94 23.96
C VAL A 345 0.36 5.07 22.89
N PHE A 346 0.73 3.79 22.77
CA PHE A 346 0.22 2.89 21.74
C PHE A 346 -1.32 2.83 21.66
N PRO A 347 -2.07 2.69 22.78
CA PRO A 347 -3.53 2.64 22.72
C PRO A 347 -4.16 3.97 22.27
N ILE A 348 -3.51 5.11 22.51
CA ILE A 348 -4.00 6.43 22.07
C ILE A 348 -4.05 6.51 20.53
N ILE A 349 -3.04 5.96 19.85
CA ILE A 349 -3.04 5.91 18.37
C ILE A 349 -4.23 5.10 17.87
N LEU A 350 -4.53 3.96 18.49
CA LEU A 350 -5.68 3.13 18.14
C LEU A 350 -7.01 3.84 18.44
N MET A 351 -7.09 4.60 19.54
CA MET A 351 -8.25 5.42 19.87
C MET A 351 -8.50 6.49 18.81
N ILE A 352 -7.47 7.21 18.35
CA ILE A 352 -7.58 8.21 17.29
C ILE A 352 -8.10 7.57 16.00
N LEU A 353 -7.59 6.38 15.63
CA LEU A 353 -8.10 5.64 14.47
C LEU A 353 -9.58 5.28 14.64
N SER A 354 -10.00 4.86 15.84
CA SER A 354 -11.39 4.48 16.12
C SER A 354 -12.40 5.62 15.95
N LEU A 355 -11.97 6.89 16.00
CA LEU A 355 -12.84 8.06 15.78
C LEU A 355 -13.47 8.11 14.38
N ILE A 356 -12.86 7.44 13.39
CA ILE A 356 -13.41 7.36 12.03
C ILE A 356 -14.67 6.45 11.98
N LEU A 357 -14.80 5.53 12.93
CA LEU A 357 -15.90 4.58 13.00
C LEU A 357 -17.18 5.29 13.41
N ASN A 358 -18.32 4.88 12.84
CA ASN A 358 -19.60 5.56 13.11
C ASN A 358 -20.17 5.24 14.50
N THR A 359 -19.76 4.14 15.13
CA THR A 359 -20.27 3.72 16.43
C THR A 359 -19.28 4.11 17.53
N ARG A 360 -19.80 4.46 18.71
CA ARG A 360 -18.96 4.75 19.88
C ARG A 360 -18.42 3.47 20.56
N LYS A 361 -19.00 2.30 20.24
CA LYS A 361 -18.65 1.01 20.87
C LYS A 361 -17.16 0.67 20.78
N PRO A 362 -16.48 0.76 19.62
CA PRO A 362 -15.05 0.45 19.50
C PRO A 362 -14.18 1.39 20.33
N LEU A 363 -14.51 2.69 20.35
CA LEU A 363 -13.80 3.68 21.18
C LEU A 363 -13.94 3.37 22.67
N ILE A 364 -15.16 3.08 23.14
CA ILE A 364 -15.43 2.72 24.52
C ILE A 364 -14.66 1.46 24.90
N LEU A 365 -14.71 0.42 24.06
CA LEU A 365 -14.06 -0.86 24.32
C LEU A 365 -12.53 -0.75 24.34
N LEU A 366 -11.94 0.00 23.40
CA LEU A 366 -10.50 0.31 23.41
C LEU A 366 -10.10 1.06 24.66
N THR A 367 -10.91 2.04 25.08
CA THR A 367 -10.64 2.83 26.29
C THR A 367 -10.69 1.95 27.54
N LEU A 368 -11.74 1.12 27.68
CA LEU A 368 -11.88 0.20 28.81
C LEU A 368 -10.70 -0.77 28.89
N ILE A 369 -10.35 -1.43 27.78
CA ILE A 369 -9.21 -2.35 27.73
C ILE A 369 -7.91 -1.62 28.04
N SER A 370 -7.71 -0.41 27.54
CA SER A 370 -6.52 0.39 27.86
C SER A 370 -6.42 0.69 29.35
N ILE A 371 -7.52 1.13 29.98
CA ILE A 371 -7.57 1.41 31.42
C ILE A 371 -7.29 0.14 32.23
N THR A 372 -8.01 -0.96 31.94
CA THR A 372 -7.79 -2.24 32.62
C THR A 372 -6.35 -2.71 32.50
N THR A 373 -5.78 -2.59 31.30
CA THR A 373 -4.39 -2.97 31.04
C THR A 373 -3.39 -2.10 31.79
N GLN A 374 -3.66 -0.80 31.93
CA GLN A 374 -2.83 0.10 32.75
C GLN A 374 -2.95 -0.20 34.24
N ILE A 375 -4.14 -0.57 34.74
CA ILE A 375 -4.32 -1.04 36.12
C ILE A 375 -3.50 -2.30 36.37
N ILE A 376 -3.54 -3.28 35.45
CA ILE A 376 -2.72 -4.50 35.53
C ILE A 376 -1.24 -4.13 35.52
N THR A 377 -0.83 -3.25 34.61
CA THR A 377 0.57 -2.78 34.55
C THR A 377 0.99 -2.14 35.86
N TYR A 378 0.16 -1.30 36.47
CA TYR A 378 0.43 -0.69 37.78
C TYR A 378 0.63 -1.74 38.89
N ILE A 379 -0.17 -2.81 38.91
CA ILE A 379 -0.09 -3.86 39.94
C ILE A 379 1.18 -4.72 39.77
N TYR A 380 1.55 -5.04 38.54
CA TYR A 380 2.62 -6.00 38.24
C TYR A 380 3.95 -5.35 37.81
N ALA A 381 4.00 -4.03 37.63
CA ALA A 381 5.22 -3.35 37.20
C ALA A 381 6.31 -3.37 38.26
N PRO A 382 7.52 -3.84 37.91
CA PRO A 382 8.63 -3.78 38.83
C PRO A 382 9.02 -2.31 39.08
N SER A 383 9.12 -1.92 40.34
CA SER A 383 9.64 -0.61 40.76
C SER A 383 11.17 -0.57 40.57
N LYS A 384 11.61 -0.39 39.32
CA LYS A 384 13.02 -0.23 38.95
C LYS A 384 13.27 1.15 38.36
N THR A 385 14.47 1.68 38.57
CA THR A 385 14.95 2.86 37.86
C THR A 385 15.11 2.52 36.38
N VAL A 386 14.36 3.21 35.51
CA VAL A 386 14.44 3.02 34.06
C VAL A 386 15.37 4.07 33.48
N LEU A 387 16.49 3.62 32.91
CA LEU A 387 17.39 4.48 32.14
C LEU A 387 16.81 4.71 30.75
N ILE A 388 16.46 5.95 30.43
CA ILE A 388 15.93 6.32 29.11
C ILE A 388 17.12 6.40 28.14
N ASN A 389 17.10 5.57 27.10
CA ASN A 389 18.17 5.52 26.11
C ASN A 389 17.87 6.42 24.89
N LYS A 390 18.82 6.55 23.96
CA LYS A 390 18.63 7.32 22.72
C LYS A 390 17.47 6.76 21.88
N PHE A 391 17.28 5.43 21.91
CA PHE A 391 16.20 4.76 21.20
C PHE A 391 14.81 5.21 21.68
N ASP A 392 14.62 5.38 22.99
CA ASP A 392 13.34 5.82 23.56
C ASP A 392 12.91 7.19 23.01
N TYR A 393 13.86 8.14 22.89
CA TYR A 393 13.58 9.43 22.29
C TYR A 393 13.24 9.32 20.80
N LEU A 394 13.97 8.46 20.06
CA LEU A 394 13.69 8.20 18.65
C LEU A 394 12.29 7.60 18.46
N LEU A 395 11.91 6.62 19.28
CA LEU A 395 10.58 6.02 19.27
C LEU A 395 9.50 7.07 19.57
N ARG A 396 9.70 7.96 20.55
CA ARG A 396 8.74 9.04 20.85
C ARG A 396 8.53 9.97 19.66
N ILE A 397 9.62 10.40 19.00
CA ILE A 397 9.53 11.25 17.80
C ILE A 397 8.78 10.52 16.68
N ALA A 398 9.08 9.23 16.47
CA ALA A 398 8.39 8.42 15.47
C ALA A 398 6.89 8.26 15.79
N ILE A 399 6.54 8.02 17.05
CA ILE A 399 5.15 7.94 17.54
C ILE A 399 4.41 9.26 17.31
N PHE A 400 5.02 10.41 17.59
CA PHE A 400 4.42 11.71 17.30
C PHE A 400 4.19 11.93 15.80
N ALA A 401 5.16 11.56 14.96
CA ALA A 401 5.00 11.64 13.51
C ALA A 401 3.85 10.75 13.00
N ILE A 402 3.72 9.53 13.54
CA ILE A 402 2.62 8.61 13.23
C ILE A 402 1.28 9.20 13.70
N ALA A 403 1.19 9.63 14.95
CA ALA A 403 -0.02 10.22 15.52
C ALA A 403 -0.47 11.45 14.73
N PHE A 404 0.46 12.32 14.33
CA PHE A 404 0.17 13.49 13.49
C PHE A 404 -0.37 13.09 12.11
N ARG A 405 0.28 12.13 11.43
CA ARG A 405 -0.18 11.63 10.12
C ARG A 405 -1.57 11.00 10.20
N VAL A 406 -1.81 10.19 11.23
CA VAL A 406 -3.13 9.59 11.51
C VAL A 406 -4.16 10.68 11.80
N GLY A 407 -3.81 11.67 12.64
CA GLY A 407 -4.68 12.79 12.98
C GLY A 407 -5.11 13.62 11.76
N ILE A 408 -4.17 13.97 10.87
CA ILE A 408 -4.48 14.66 9.60
C ILE A 408 -5.45 13.82 8.75
N TYR A 409 -5.20 12.52 8.66
CA TYR A 409 -6.05 11.62 7.88
C TYR A 409 -7.48 11.54 8.43
N VAL A 410 -7.62 11.38 9.74
CA VAL A 410 -8.91 11.37 10.46
C VAL A 410 -9.62 12.70 10.25
N ASN A 411 -8.93 13.83 10.46
CA ASN A 411 -9.50 15.17 10.28
C ASN A 411 -9.99 15.39 8.84
N LYS A 412 -9.22 14.96 7.84
CA LYS A 412 -9.63 15.05 6.43
C LYS A 412 -10.92 14.29 6.16
N ILE A 413 -11.06 13.08 6.70
CA ILE A 413 -12.30 12.30 6.58
C ILE A 413 -13.46 13.00 7.27
N TYR A 414 -13.23 13.45 8.51
CA TYR A 414 -14.25 14.14 9.30
C TYR A 414 -14.76 15.39 8.59
N MET A 415 -13.86 16.26 8.12
CA MET A 415 -14.20 17.47 7.38
C MET A 415 -14.92 17.16 6.06
N SER A 416 -14.51 16.10 5.35
CA SER A 416 -15.23 15.65 4.15
C SER A 416 -16.66 15.23 4.46
N LYS A 417 -16.88 14.47 5.55
CA LYS A 417 -18.22 14.06 6.00
C LYS A 417 -19.06 15.27 6.41
N LEU A 418 -18.46 16.23 7.12
CA LEU A 418 -19.15 17.44 7.58
C LEU A 418 -19.59 18.33 6.40
N ARG A 419 -18.72 18.50 5.39
CA ARG A 419 -19.07 19.21 4.15
C ARG A 419 -20.21 18.52 3.40
N GLN A 420 -20.17 17.20 3.26
CA GLN A 420 -21.23 16.43 2.60
C GLN A 420 -22.56 16.55 3.33
N SER A 421 -22.56 16.42 4.67
CA SER A 421 -23.74 16.60 5.50
C SER A 421 -24.32 18.02 5.40
N ASN A 422 -23.46 19.04 5.43
CA ASN A 422 -23.89 20.44 5.28
C ASN A 422 -24.48 20.71 3.89
N HIS A 423 -23.86 20.18 2.83
CA HIS A 423 -24.40 20.28 1.47
C HIS A 423 -25.78 19.62 1.36
N GLN A 424 -25.98 18.44 1.96
CA GLN A 424 -27.29 17.78 2.01
C GLN A 424 -28.33 18.60 2.78
N ALA A 425 -27.98 19.16 3.94
CA ALA A 425 -28.88 20.00 4.72
C ALA A 425 -29.28 21.27 3.96
N LYS A 426 -28.33 21.93 3.29
CA LYS A 426 -28.60 23.07 2.41
C LYS A 426 -29.52 22.69 1.24
N PHE A 427 -29.28 21.54 0.60
CA PHE A 427 -30.14 21.07 -0.49
C PHE A 427 -31.59 20.82 -0.05
N GLN A 428 -31.78 20.13 1.08
CA GLN A 428 -33.11 19.90 1.65
C GLN A 428 -33.79 21.21 2.03
N LYS A 429 -33.04 22.17 2.59
CA LYS A 429 -33.56 23.51 2.88
C LYS A 429 -34.04 24.21 1.62
N ILE A 430 -33.25 24.20 0.54
CA ILE A 430 -33.63 24.82 -0.73
C ILE A 430 -34.89 24.17 -1.30
N ILE A 431 -35.01 22.83 -1.29
CA ILE A 431 -36.24 22.16 -1.74
C ILE A 431 -37.45 22.60 -0.91
N SER A 432 -37.29 22.69 0.40
CA SER A 432 -38.34 23.16 1.30
C SER A 432 -38.73 24.61 1.01
N ASP A 433 -37.75 25.50 0.86
CA ASP A 433 -37.96 26.92 0.57
C ASP A 433 -38.63 27.11 -0.80
N ILE A 434 -38.18 26.39 -1.84
CA ILE A 434 -38.79 26.40 -3.17
C ILE A 434 -40.24 25.90 -3.09
N SER A 435 -40.50 24.81 -2.37
CA SER A 435 -41.85 24.25 -2.22
C SER A 435 -42.79 25.23 -1.50
N PHE A 436 -42.29 25.91 -0.46
CA PHE A 436 -43.02 26.97 0.23
C PHE A 436 -43.28 28.18 -0.67
N ASP A 437 -42.28 28.58 -1.47
CA ASP A 437 -42.43 29.67 -2.44
C ASP A 437 -43.50 29.33 -3.47
N PHE A 438 -43.52 28.10 -4.02
CA PHE A 438 -44.52 27.63 -4.98
C PHE A 438 -45.97 27.68 -4.45
N VAL A 439 -46.19 27.26 -3.20
CA VAL A 439 -47.54 27.30 -2.58
C VAL A 439 -48.07 28.73 -2.43
N ASN A 440 -47.18 29.73 -2.32
CA ASN A 440 -47.53 31.12 -2.11
C ASN A 440 -47.52 31.98 -3.39
N ILE A 441 -47.40 31.35 -4.58
CA ILE A 441 -47.43 32.06 -5.86
C ILE A 441 -48.84 32.59 -6.14
N LYS A 442 -48.92 33.88 -6.48
CA LYS A 442 -50.08 34.60 -6.99
C LYS A 442 -49.74 35.16 -8.37
N LYS A 443 -50.77 35.53 -9.14
CA LYS A 443 -50.57 36.17 -10.46
C LYS A 443 -49.71 37.43 -10.38
N GLU A 444 -49.80 38.19 -9.28
CA GLU A 444 -49.06 39.44 -9.12
C GLU A 444 -47.56 39.25 -8.81
N ASN A 445 -47.14 38.12 -8.23
CA ASN A 445 -45.78 37.94 -7.70
C ASN A 445 -45.01 36.77 -8.36
N ILE A 446 -45.57 36.18 -9.42
CA ILE A 446 -45.02 34.98 -10.05
C ILE A 446 -43.62 35.21 -10.63
N TYR A 447 -43.37 36.37 -11.22
CA TYR A 447 -42.08 36.71 -11.83
C TYR A 447 -40.97 36.77 -10.77
N ASP A 448 -41.20 37.53 -9.70
CA ASP A 448 -40.25 37.68 -8.60
C ASP A 448 -39.97 36.34 -7.90
N LYS A 449 -41.02 35.52 -7.70
CA LYS A 449 -40.88 34.20 -7.07
C LYS A 449 -40.08 33.22 -7.93
N ILE A 450 -40.33 33.17 -9.24
CA ILE A 450 -39.58 32.30 -10.15
C ILE A 450 -38.11 32.74 -10.24
N ASN A 451 -37.84 34.05 -10.34
CA ASN A 451 -36.46 34.55 -10.33
C ASN A 451 -35.74 34.27 -9.01
N SER A 452 -36.43 34.40 -7.87
CA SER A 452 -35.86 34.04 -6.56
C SER A 452 -35.56 32.52 -6.45
N ILE A 453 -36.41 31.67 -7.02
CA ILE A 453 -36.15 30.22 -7.10
C ILE A 453 -34.92 29.94 -7.97
N LEU A 454 -34.83 30.57 -9.13
CA LEU A 454 -33.68 30.45 -10.03
C LEU A 454 -32.39 30.92 -9.33
N GLU A 455 -32.42 32.07 -8.66
CA GLU A 455 -31.31 32.57 -7.86
C GLU A 455 -30.84 31.57 -6.81
N LYS A 456 -31.74 31.09 -5.95
CA LYS A 456 -31.41 30.12 -4.88
C LYS A 456 -30.79 28.85 -5.46
N THR A 457 -31.31 28.39 -6.59
CA THR A 457 -30.85 27.17 -7.27
C THR A 457 -29.48 27.40 -7.91
N GLY A 458 -29.31 28.53 -8.60
CA GLY A 458 -28.08 28.93 -9.27
C GLY A 458 -26.92 29.12 -8.29
N GLN A 459 -27.16 29.84 -7.18
CA GLN A 459 -26.19 30.03 -6.11
C GLN A 459 -25.78 28.70 -5.43
N PHE A 460 -26.72 27.77 -5.23
CA PHE A 460 -26.41 26.50 -4.57
C PHE A 460 -25.57 25.54 -5.42
N PHE A 461 -25.87 25.46 -6.71
CA PHE A 461 -25.08 24.64 -7.64
C PHE A 461 -23.81 25.34 -8.13
N GLU A 462 -23.57 26.58 -7.66
CA GLU A 462 -22.43 27.42 -8.05
C GLU A 462 -22.33 27.54 -9.59
N VAL A 463 -23.49 27.71 -10.24
CA VAL A 463 -23.57 27.87 -11.70
C VAL A 463 -23.63 29.33 -12.09
N ASP A 464 -23.07 29.61 -13.26
CA ASP A 464 -23.02 30.93 -13.88
C ASP A 464 -24.41 31.50 -14.20
N ARG A 465 -25.33 30.62 -14.64
CA ARG A 465 -26.70 30.97 -15.05
C ARG A 465 -27.68 29.87 -14.71
N SER A 466 -28.92 30.26 -14.45
CA SER A 466 -30.08 29.35 -14.33
C SER A 466 -31.29 29.97 -15.01
N TYR A 467 -31.98 29.20 -15.85
CA TYR A 467 -33.08 29.71 -16.68
C TYR A 467 -34.19 28.68 -16.87
N ILE A 468 -35.36 29.16 -17.29
CA ILE A 468 -36.50 28.33 -17.71
C ILE A 468 -36.82 28.62 -19.17
N PHE A 469 -36.90 27.55 -19.96
CA PHE A 469 -37.36 27.58 -21.34
C PHE A 469 -38.84 27.23 -21.44
N LEU A 470 -39.61 28.05 -22.16
CA LEU A 470 -40.93 27.67 -22.63
C LEU A 470 -40.83 27.27 -24.10
N THR A 471 -41.22 26.04 -24.39
CA THR A 471 -41.27 25.49 -25.74
C THR A 471 -42.71 25.49 -26.24
N ASN A 472 -42.96 26.18 -27.34
CA ASN A 472 -44.22 26.09 -28.06
C ASN A 472 -44.07 25.07 -29.19
N PHE A 473 -44.72 23.91 -29.04
CA PHE A 473 -44.64 22.81 -30.00
C PHE A 473 -45.37 23.09 -31.32
N ASN A 474 -46.33 24.03 -31.34
CA ASN A 474 -47.06 24.36 -32.56
C ASN A 474 -46.23 25.23 -33.50
N ASP A 475 -45.50 26.20 -32.93
CA ASP A 475 -44.69 27.16 -33.68
C ASP A 475 -43.21 26.75 -33.77
N ASN A 476 -42.84 25.65 -33.12
CA ASN A 476 -41.46 25.15 -33.04
C ASN A 476 -40.47 26.18 -32.46
N THR A 477 -40.96 27.07 -31.59
CA THR A 477 -40.17 28.16 -30.97
C THR A 477 -39.79 27.82 -29.53
N VAL A 478 -38.57 28.20 -29.13
CA VAL A 478 -38.08 28.14 -27.76
C VAL A 478 -37.87 29.56 -27.25
N ILE A 479 -38.51 29.93 -26.13
CA ILE A 479 -38.44 31.27 -25.55
C ILE A 479 -37.75 31.20 -24.18
N TYR A 480 -36.72 32.03 -23.98
CA TYR A 480 -36.13 32.30 -22.67
C TYR A 480 -37.15 33.06 -21.82
N SER A 481 -37.77 32.39 -20.85
CA SER A 481 -38.91 32.97 -20.12
C SER A 481 -38.53 33.55 -18.77
N TYR A 482 -37.53 32.97 -18.12
CA TYR A 482 -36.99 33.42 -16.84
C TYR A 482 -35.50 33.12 -16.81
N GLU A 483 -34.70 34.05 -16.27
CA GLU A 483 -33.24 33.92 -16.18
C GLU A 483 -32.72 34.59 -14.91
N TRP A 484 -31.82 33.90 -14.23
CA TRP A 484 -30.94 34.47 -13.22
C TRP A 484 -29.48 34.25 -13.65
N CYS A 485 -28.67 35.30 -13.52
CA CYS A 485 -27.24 35.29 -13.80
C CYS A 485 -26.45 35.68 -12.56
N ASN A 486 -25.27 35.10 -12.40
CA ASN A 486 -24.32 35.56 -11.39
C ASN A 486 -23.81 36.98 -11.74
N GLY A 487 -23.40 37.76 -10.73
CA GLY A 487 -23.19 39.22 -10.86
C GLY A 487 -22.18 39.67 -11.92
N ASP A 488 -21.26 38.78 -12.32
CA ASP A 488 -20.21 39.05 -13.31
C ASP A 488 -20.61 38.67 -14.74
N ILE A 489 -21.86 38.24 -14.98
CA ILE A 489 -22.29 37.62 -16.22
C ILE A 489 -23.45 38.39 -16.84
N CYS A 490 -23.29 38.80 -18.11
CA CYS A 490 -24.35 39.49 -18.84
C CYS A 490 -25.57 38.57 -19.04
N PRO A 491 -26.80 39.06 -18.76
CA PRO A 491 -28.03 38.33 -19.05
C PRO A 491 -28.25 38.18 -20.56
N ILE A 492 -28.93 37.09 -20.96
CA ILE A 492 -29.37 36.85 -22.34
C ILE A 492 -30.76 37.45 -22.56
N ILE A 493 -31.60 37.46 -21.52
CA ILE A 493 -32.86 38.18 -21.53
C ILE A 493 -32.56 39.68 -21.30
N GLU A 494 -32.75 40.51 -22.33
CA GLU A 494 -32.86 41.96 -22.13
C GLU A 494 -34.22 42.23 -21.46
N ASN A 495 -34.18 42.73 -20.22
CA ASN A 495 -35.37 43.09 -19.44
C ASN A 495 -36.22 44.16 -20.13
#